data_AF-A0A948BF54-F1
#
_entry.id   AF-A0A948BF54-F1
#
_cell.length_a   1.000
_cell.length_b   1.000
_cell.length_c   1.000
_cell.angle_alpha   90.00
_cell.angle_beta   90.00
_cell.angle_gamma   90.00
#
_symmetry.space_group_name_H-M   'P 1'
#
loop_
_entity.id
_entity.type
_entity.pdbx_description
1 polymer ?
#
loop_
_entity_poly.entity_id
_entity_poly.type
_entity_poly.pdbx_seq_one_letter_code
_entity_poly.pdbx_strand_id
1 'polypeptide(L)'
;MKPRAKPVRTTIIYGLLCGLIFVPLTFSLSPVLYWSKTFNLTIWIFLAGYSIILCRWREKGLSAIFFPLALLFAALLWGLPFSAFLFLSLGILSWIRSGICFEKPFFRMFVAELLVCLGGATLVAGFSPHSSLSLAMGIFLFALIQSLFFVVFAKAEKNAAEIQIDPFDAAIRKGTKIISNGIA
;
A
#
# COMPACT_ATOMS: atom_id res chain seq x y z
N MET A 1 -18.53 13.58 9.08
CA MET A 1 -17.34 12.97 8.44
C MET A 1 -16.98 11.69 9.18
N LYS A 2 -17.16 10.51 8.56
CA LYS A 2 -16.99 9.19 9.23
C LYS A 2 -15.50 8.85 9.40
N PRO A 3 -15.10 8.22 10.53
CA PRO A 3 -13.70 8.04 10.87
C PRO A 3 -12.99 7.10 9.89
N ARG A 4 -11.74 7.44 9.59
CA ARG A 4 -10.79 6.80 8.66
C ARG A 4 -10.34 5.39 9.12
N ALA A 5 -11.19 4.59 9.76
CA ALA A 5 -10.91 3.21 10.17
C ALA A 5 -11.01 2.20 9.01
N LYS A 6 -11.62 2.62 7.90
CA LYS A 6 -11.81 1.79 6.72
C LYS A 6 -10.46 1.27 6.13
N PRO A 7 -9.38 2.06 5.92
CA PRO A 7 -8.23 1.66 5.08
C PRO A 7 -7.37 0.61 5.74
N VAL A 8 -7.23 0.71 7.05
CA VAL A 8 -6.52 -0.26 7.87
C VAL A 8 -7.25 -1.60 7.81
N ARG A 9 -8.57 -1.61 8.03
CA ARG A 9 -9.36 -2.85 8.02
C ARG A 9 -9.36 -3.55 6.66
N THR A 10 -9.44 -2.80 5.56
CA THR A 10 -9.39 -3.41 4.22
C THR A 10 -8.00 -3.87 3.82
N THR A 11 -6.94 -3.16 4.18
CA THR A 11 -5.57 -3.63 3.92
C THR A 11 -5.29 -4.92 4.69
N ILE A 12 -5.78 -5.04 5.94
CA ILE A 12 -5.68 -6.26 6.74
C ILE A 12 -6.50 -7.40 6.13
N ILE A 13 -7.77 -7.16 5.77
CA ILE A 13 -8.62 -8.19 5.14
C ILE A 13 -8.05 -8.62 3.79
N TYR A 14 -7.56 -7.67 2.99
CA TYR A 14 -6.95 -7.97 1.70
C TYR A 14 -5.64 -8.76 1.87
N GLY A 15 -4.80 -8.39 2.83
CA GLY A 15 -3.60 -9.15 3.18
C GLY A 15 -3.90 -10.58 3.63
N LEU A 16 -4.95 -10.76 4.43
CA LEU A 16 -5.43 -12.08 4.86
C LEU A 16 -5.91 -12.91 3.66
N LEU A 17 -6.71 -12.31 2.77
CA LEU A 17 -7.18 -12.96 1.55
C LEU A 17 -6.02 -13.33 0.63
N CYS A 18 -5.04 -12.45 0.44
CA CYS A 18 -3.84 -12.74 -0.33
C CYS A 18 -3.06 -13.91 0.27
N GLY A 19 -2.83 -13.93 1.60
CA GLY A 19 -2.15 -15.05 2.26
C GLY A 19 -2.90 -16.38 2.11
N LEU A 20 -4.24 -16.36 2.20
CA LEU A 20 -5.08 -17.55 2.05
C LEU A 20 -5.14 -18.05 0.60
N ILE A 21 -5.28 -17.13 -0.37
CA ILE A 21 -5.41 -17.43 -1.80
C ILE A 21 -4.05 -17.79 -2.42
N PHE A 22 -2.94 -17.38 -1.82
CA PHE A 22 -1.59 -17.62 -2.35
C PHE A 22 -1.31 -19.11 -2.60
N VAL A 23 -1.65 -19.98 -1.64
CA VAL A 23 -1.43 -21.44 -1.74
C VAL A 23 -2.26 -22.09 -2.86
N PRO A 24 -3.61 -21.94 -2.92
CA PRO A 24 -4.38 -22.53 -4.00
C PRO A 24 -4.04 -21.91 -5.37
N LEU A 25 -3.77 -20.61 -5.43
CA LEU A 25 -3.43 -19.92 -6.68
C LEU A 25 -2.10 -20.41 -7.26
N THR A 26 -1.06 -20.53 -6.43
CA THR A 26 0.23 -21.08 -6.87
C THR A 26 0.12 -22.55 -7.25
N PHE A 27 -0.68 -23.35 -6.53
CA PHE A 27 -0.94 -24.74 -6.88
C PHE A 27 -1.65 -24.90 -8.24
N SER A 28 -2.66 -24.06 -8.52
CA SER A 28 -3.39 -24.09 -9.79
C SER A 28 -2.57 -23.59 -10.99
N LEU A 29 -1.65 -22.65 -10.78
CA LEU A 29 -0.79 -22.10 -11.83
C LEU A 29 0.51 -22.90 -12.06
N SER A 30 0.96 -23.66 -11.05
CA SER A 30 2.16 -24.50 -11.13
C SER A 30 2.21 -25.50 -12.29
N PRO A 31 1.11 -26.15 -12.75
CA PRO A 31 1.19 -27.08 -13.87
C PRO A 31 1.38 -26.41 -15.24
N VAL A 32 1.12 -25.10 -15.35
CA VAL A 32 1.17 -24.36 -16.62
C VAL A 32 2.45 -23.53 -16.76
N LEU A 33 3.01 -23.09 -15.64
CA LEU A 33 4.12 -22.13 -15.60
C LEU A 33 5.23 -22.60 -14.67
N TYR A 34 6.48 -22.34 -15.06
CA TYR A 34 7.65 -22.52 -14.18
C TYR A 34 7.43 -21.81 -12.84
N TRP A 35 7.87 -22.43 -11.74
CA TRP A 35 7.66 -21.95 -10.36
C TRP A 35 7.94 -20.45 -10.18
N SER A 36 9.05 -19.95 -10.74
CA SER A 36 9.42 -18.54 -10.68
C SER A 36 8.44 -17.61 -11.41
N LYS A 37 7.89 -18.04 -12.55
CA LYS A 37 6.89 -17.26 -13.31
C LYS A 37 5.54 -17.26 -12.59
N THR A 38 5.13 -18.41 -12.04
CA THR A 38 3.91 -18.55 -11.23
C THR A 38 3.93 -17.61 -10.03
N PHE A 39 5.07 -17.55 -9.35
CA PHE A 39 5.27 -16.67 -8.20
C PHE A 39 5.19 -15.19 -8.58
N ASN A 40 5.97 -14.76 -9.58
CA ASN A 40 5.99 -13.37 -10.03
C ASN A 40 4.61 -12.91 -10.54
N LEU A 41 3.90 -13.77 -11.26
CA LEU A 41 2.53 -13.51 -11.71
C LEU A 41 1.56 -13.35 -10.53
N THR A 42 1.68 -14.21 -9.51
CA THR A 42 0.85 -14.13 -8.29
C THR A 42 1.05 -12.80 -7.57
N ILE A 43 2.29 -12.35 -7.41
CA ILE A 43 2.61 -11.03 -6.83
C ILE A 43 2.02 -9.91 -7.66
N TRP A 44 2.14 -10.00 -8.99
CA TRP A 44 1.56 -9.00 -9.89
C TRP A 44 0.05 -8.87 -9.73
N ILE A 45 -0.67 -10.01 -9.65
CA ILE A 45 -2.14 -10.04 -9.45
C ILE A 45 -2.52 -9.40 -8.11
N PHE A 46 -1.79 -9.73 -7.04
CA PHE A 46 -2.04 -9.16 -5.71
C PHE A 46 -1.77 -7.66 -5.68
N LEU A 47 -0.69 -7.21 -6.33
CA LEU A 47 -0.38 -5.79 -6.41
C LEU A 47 -1.43 -5.03 -7.25
N ALA A 48 -1.89 -5.62 -8.35
CA ALA A 48 -2.94 -5.06 -9.19
C ALA A 48 -4.25 -4.87 -8.41
N GLY A 49 -4.72 -5.92 -7.74
CA GLY A 49 -5.94 -5.86 -6.94
C GLY A 49 -5.84 -4.86 -5.80
N TYR A 50 -4.70 -4.84 -5.10
CA TYR A 50 -4.45 -3.86 -4.03
C TYR A 50 -4.47 -2.41 -4.56
N SER A 51 -3.85 -2.17 -5.70
CA SER A 51 -3.77 -0.84 -6.30
C SER A 51 -5.16 -0.34 -6.72
N ILE A 52 -5.99 -1.20 -7.32
CA ILE A 52 -7.38 -0.85 -7.68
C ILE A 52 -8.18 -0.46 -6.44
N ILE A 53 -8.03 -1.21 -5.34
CA ILE A 53 -8.67 -0.87 -4.06
C ILE A 53 -8.19 0.53 -3.62
N LEU A 54 -6.87 0.80 -3.60
CA LEU A 54 -6.34 2.12 -3.24
C LEU A 54 -6.88 3.25 -4.13
N CYS A 55 -7.01 3.05 -5.44
CA CYS A 55 -7.55 4.06 -6.36
C CYS A 55 -9.01 4.39 -6.05
N ARG A 56 -9.84 3.36 -5.79
CA ARG A 56 -11.25 3.55 -5.40
C ARG A 56 -11.40 4.34 -4.11
N TRP A 57 -10.39 4.34 -3.25
CA TRP A 57 -10.44 4.95 -1.94
C TRP A 57 -10.12 6.43 -1.92
N ARG A 58 -9.25 6.85 -2.83
CA ARG A 58 -8.81 8.24 -2.96
C ARG A 58 -9.44 8.94 -4.16
N GLU A 59 -10.41 8.29 -4.80
CA GLU A 59 -11.13 8.77 -5.99
C GLU A 59 -10.19 9.24 -7.12
N LYS A 60 -8.97 8.68 -7.18
CA LYS A 60 -8.00 8.97 -8.23
C LYS A 60 -8.24 8.07 -9.44
N GLY A 61 -8.03 8.61 -10.64
CA GLY A 61 -8.18 7.88 -11.88
C GLY A 61 -7.24 6.66 -11.98
N LEU A 62 -7.74 5.57 -12.55
CA LEU A 62 -6.99 4.32 -12.77
C LEU A 62 -5.74 4.52 -13.65
N SER A 63 -5.67 5.63 -14.40
CA SER A 63 -4.51 6.03 -15.20
C SER A 63 -3.23 6.17 -14.38
N ALA A 64 -3.32 6.57 -13.11
CA ALA A 64 -2.15 6.70 -12.22
C ALA A 64 -1.53 5.34 -11.86
N ILE A 65 -2.29 4.26 -11.92
CA ILE A 65 -1.85 2.90 -11.62
C ILE A 65 -1.41 2.17 -12.89
N PHE A 66 -2.01 2.51 -14.04
CA PHE A 66 -1.76 1.79 -15.28
C PHE A 66 -0.27 1.71 -15.64
N PHE A 67 0.44 2.83 -15.57
CA PHE A 67 1.88 2.88 -15.85
C PHE A 67 2.73 2.00 -14.92
N PRO A 68 2.67 2.15 -13.58
CA PRO A 68 3.45 1.29 -12.69
C PRO A 68 3.08 -0.19 -12.82
N LEU A 69 1.81 -0.52 -13.07
CA LEU A 69 1.37 -1.90 -13.20
C LEU A 69 1.82 -2.54 -14.53
N ALA A 70 1.79 -1.77 -15.62
CA ALA A 70 2.30 -2.18 -16.93
C ALA A 70 3.83 -2.38 -16.89
N LEU A 71 4.55 -1.53 -16.16
CA LEU A 71 5.99 -1.69 -15.95
C LEU A 71 6.30 -3.01 -15.23
N LEU A 72 5.55 -3.34 -14.18
CA LEU A 72 5.70 -4.63 -13.48
C LEU A 72 5.37 -5.82 -14.39
N PHE A 73 4.37 -5.68 -15.27
CA PHE A 73 4.01 -6.72 -16.23
C PHE A 73 5.10 -6.92 -17.30
N ALA A 74 5.69 -5.84 -17.81
CA ALA A 74 6.82 -5.92 -18.74
C ALA A 74 8.03 -6.61 -18.10
N ALA A 75 8.31 -6.32 -16.82
CA ALA A 75 9.34 -6.99 -16.03
C ALA A 75 9.10 -8.50 -15.87
N LEU A 76 7.83 -8.93 -15.78
CA LEU A 76 7.46 -10.35 -15.78
C LEU A 76 7.81 -11.02 -17.12
N LEU A 77 7.49 -10.37 -18.24
CA LEU A 77 7.80 -10.87 -19.59
C LEU A 77 9.31 -10.93 -19.86
N TRP A 78 10.07 -9.98 -19.31
CA TRP A 78 11.53 -9.93 -19.43
C TRP A 78 12.23 -11.09 -18.71
N GLY A 79 11.54 -11.79 -17.80
CA GLY A 79 12.11 -12.92 -17.07
C GLY A 79 13.14 -12.51 -16.02
N LEU A 80 12.93 -11.36 -15.35
CA LEU A 80 13.80 -10.92 -14.26
C LEU A 80 13.99 -12.01 -13.18
N PRO A 81 15.19 -12.10 -12.58
CA PRO A 81 15.41 -13.01 -11.46
C PRO A 81 14.51 -12.65 -10.28
N PHE A 82 14.19 -13.66 -9.48
CA PHE A 82 13.26 -13.57 -8.35
C PHE A 82 13.47 -12.36 -7.44
N SER A 83 14.70 -12.12 -7.02
CA SER A 83 15.05 -11.00 -6.13
C SER A 83 14.82 -9.64 -6.80
N ALA A 84 15.24 -9.49 -8.05
CA ALA A 84 15.05 -8.24 -8.80
C ALA A 84 13.56 -7.91 -9.00
N PHE A 85 12.75 -8.92 -9.31
CA PHE A 85 11.30 -8.75 -9.46
C PHE A 85 10.65 -8.34 -8.13
N LEU A 86 11.06 -8.95 -7.01
CA LEU A 86 10.59 -8.56 -5.69
C LEU A 86 10.94 -7.11 -5.36
N PHE A 87 12.19 -6.69 -5.51
CA PHE A 87 12.58 -5.30 -5.24
C PHE A 87 11.83 -4.30 -6.12
N LEU A 88 11.64 -4.63 -7.40
CA LEU A 88 10.85 -3.80 -8.31
C LEU A 88 9.39 -3.70 -7.87
N SER A 89 8.78 -4.80 -7.42
CA SER A 89 7.40 -4.82 -6.92
C SER A 89 7.22 -3.96 -5.67
N LEU A 90 8.21 -3.94 -4.77
CA LEU A 90 8.21 -3.10 -3.57
C LEU A 90 8.36 -1.62 -3.92
N GLY A 91 9.25 -1.31 -4.87
CA GLY A 91 9.43 0.05 -5.39
C GLY A 91 8.14 0.57 -6.02
N ILE A 92 7.47 -0.25 -6.83
CA ILE A 92 6.19 0.09 -7.46
C ILE A 92 5.07 0.23 -6.42
N LEU A 93 5.00 -0.64 -5.41
CA LEU A 93 4.03 -0.50 -4.33
C LEU A 93 4.23 0.82 -3.57
N SER A 94 5.48 1.17 -3.27
CA SER A 94 5.83 2.45 -2.62
C SER A 94 5.49 3.64 -3.52
N TRP A 95 5.73 3.52 -4.83
CA TRP A 95 5.36 4.55 -5.81
C TRP A 95 3.85 4.78 -5.83
N ILE A 96 3.06 3.71 -5.98
CA ILE A 96 1.60 3.77 -6.06
C ILE A 96 1.04 4.41 -4.78
N ARG A 97 1.53 3.99 -3.60
CA ARG A 97 1.05 4.52 -2.33
C ARG A 97 1.48 5.97 -2.11
N SER A 98 2.73 6.33 -2.37
CA SER A 98 3.18 7.71 -2.26
C SER A 98 2.44 8.64 -3.24
N GLY A 99 2.19 8.20 -4.47
CA GLY A 99 1.45 8.99 -5.47
C GLY A 99 -0.07 9.13 -5.20
N ILE A 100 -0.69 8.11 -4.61
CA ILE A 100 -2.14 8.09 -4.33
C ILE A 100 -2.46 8.67 -2.93
N CYS A 101 -1.62 8.39 -1.92
CA CYS A 101 -1.88 8.72 -0.53
C CYS A 101 -1.24 10.04 -0.05
N PHE A 102 -0.19 10.58 -0.67
CA PHE A 102 0.48 11.79 -0.17
C PHE A 102 0.88 12.74 -1.31
N GLU A 103 0.15 13.84 -1.47
CA GLU A 103 0.49 14.85 -2.49
C GLU A 103 1.70 15.70 -2.08
N LYS A 104 1.88 15.99 -0.78
CA LYS A 104 3.10 16.60 -0.21
C LYS A 104 3.28 16.22 1.27
N PRO A 105 4.49 15.92 1.78
CA PRO A 105 5.76 15.79 1.07
C PRO A 105 5.99 14.37 0.52
N PHE A 106 5.93 14.24 -0.82
CA PHE A 106 6.07 12.97 -1.56
C PHE A 106 7.37 12.21 -1.24
N PHE A 107 8.52 12.89 -1.26
CA PHE A 107 9.83 12.24 -1.14
C PHE A 107 10.10 11.62 0.23
N ARG A 108 9.69 12.31 1.31
CA ARG A 108 9.91 11.82 2.67
C ARG A 108 9.04 10.60 2.97
N MET A 109 7.80 10.62 2.48
CA MET A 109 6.88 9.48 2.59
C MET A 109 7.32 8.31 1.74
N PHE A 110 7.81 8.57 0.53
CA PHE A 110 8.37 7.54 -0.35
C PHE A 110 9.57 6.83 0.29
N VAL A 111 10.52 7.57 0.87
CA VAL A 111 11.68 6.96 1.56
C VAL A 111 11.24 6.14 2.78
N ALA A 112 10.28 6.63 3.56
CA ALA A 112 9.74 5.88 4.69
C ALA A 112 9.02 4.61 4.25
N GLU A 113 8.21 4.67 3.19
CA GLU A 113 7.55 3.51 2.59
C GLU A 113 8.57 2.51 2.03
N LEU A 114 9.63 3.01 1.38
CA LEU A 114 10.69 2.16 0.84
C LEU A 114 11.41 1.41 1.98
N LEU A 115 11.74 2.08 3.09
CA LEU A 115 12.37 1.46 4.26
C LEU A 115 11.45 0.42 4.91
N VAL A 116 10.16 0.71 5.04
CA VAL A 116 9.17 -0.22 5.60
C VAL A 116 8.95 -1.41 4.65
N CYS A 117 8.94 -1.17 3.34
CA CYS A 117 8.88 -2.21 2.32
C CYS A 117 10.12 -3.11 2.36
N LEU A 118 11.31 -2.53 2.47
CA LEU A 118 12.56 -3.27 2.59
C LEU A 118 12.59 -4.09 3.88
N GLY A 119 12.20 -3.50 5.02
CA GLY A 119 12.06 -4.22 6.28
C GLY A 119 11.09 -5.41 6.18
N GLY A 120 9.92 -5.20 5.57
CA GLY A 120 8.97 -6.27 5.31
C GLY A 120 9.54 -7.36 4.38
N ALA A 121 10.28 -6.98 3.34
CA ALA A 121 10.93 -7.90 2.42
C ALA A 121 12.04 -8.73 3.08
N THR A 122 12.83 -8.12 3.97
CA THR A 122 13.80 -8.87 4.78
C THR A 122 13.13 -9.89 5.69
N LEU A 123 11.95 -9.56 6.23
CA LEU A 123 11.13 -10.51 6.98
C LEU A 123 10.72 -11.70 6.09
N VAL A 124 10.17 -11.42 4.90
CA VAL A 124 9.80 -12.47 3.94
C VAL A 124 11.00 -13.33 3.54
N ALA A 125 12.15 -12.71 3.27
CA ALA A 125 13.39 -13.41 2.93
C ALA A 125 13.90 -14.29 4.07
N GLY A 126 13.76 -13.86 5.33
CA GLY A 126 14.07 -14.66 6.52
C GLY A 126 13.21 -15.92 6.65
N PHE A 127 11.97 -15.88 6.15
CA PHE A 127 11.07 -17.04 6.09
C PHE A 127 11.23 -17.90 4.81
N SER A 128 12.17 -17.55 3.92
CA SER A 128 12.20 -18.01 2.52
C SER A 128 13.06 -19.24 2.17
N PRO A 129 13.23 -20.28 3.04
CA PRO A 129 13.60 -21.56 2.42
C PRO A 129 12.73 -22.77 2.78
N HIS A 130 11.77 -22.71 3.71
CA HIS A 130 11.28 -23.97 4.32
C HIS A 130 9.85 -24.43 3.95
N SER A 131 8.92 -23.58 3.47
CA SER A 131 7.57 -24.05 3.09
C SER A 131 6.73 -23.02 2.32
N SER A 132 5.81 -23.47 1.46
CA SER A 132 4.75 -22.60 0.87
C SER A 132 3.95 -21.86 1.95
N LEU A 133 3.82 -22.46 3.14
CA LEU A 133 3.17 -21.85 4.30
C LEU A 133 3.98 -20.69 4.90
N SER A 134 5.31 -20.81 4.95
CA SER A 134 6.18 -19.74 5.47
C SER A 134 6.16 -18.53 4.55
N LEU A 135 6.00 -18.76 3.25
CA LEU A 135 5.86 -17.71 2.24
C LEU A 135 4.50 -17.01 2.33
N ALA A 136 3.40 -17.76 2.49
CA ALA A 136 2.07 -17.20 2.76
C ALA A 136 2.06 -16.34 4.03
N MET A 137 2.73 -16.80 5.09
CA MET A 137 2.94 -16.02 6.32
C MET A 137 3.78 -14.77 6.11
N GLY A 138 4.84 -14.85 5.30
CA GLY A 138 5.62 -13.68 4.92
C GLY A 138 4.77 -12.60 4.23
N ILE A 139 3.93 -12.99 3.25
CA ILE A 139 3.03 -12.07 2.55
C ILE A 139 2.03 -11.44 3.53
N PHE A 140 1.50 -12.21 4.47
CA PHE A 140 0.59 -11.71 5.49
C PHE A 140 1.28 -10.72 6.46
N LEU A 141 2.47 -11.07 6.96
CA LEU A 141 3.28 -10.20 7.82
C LEU A 141 3.66 -8.90 7.11
N PHE A 142 4.02 -8.98 5.83
CA PHE A 142 4.25 -7.81 4.99
C PHE A 142 3.00 -6.91 4.94
N ALA A 143 1.82 -7.48 4.69
CA ALA A 143 0.57 -6.72 4.68
C ALA A 143 0.23 -6.10 6.05
N LEU A 144 0.53 -6.78 7.16
CA LEU A 144 0.38 -6.24 8.51
C LEU A 144 1.29 -5.02 8.73
N ILE A 145 2.57 -5.13 8.38
CA ILE A 145 3.53 -4.02 8.45
C ILE A 145 3.06 -2.84 7.59
N GLN A 146 2.55 -3.11 6.38
CA GLN A 146 1.97 -2.10 5.48
C GLN A 146 0.69 -1.45 6.03
N SER A 147 -0.09 -2.17 6.83
CA SER A 147 -1.27 -1.63 7.51
C SER A 147 -0.89 -0.74 8.70
N LEU A 148 0.20 -1.09 9.41
CA LEU A 148 0.73 -0.31 10.52
C LEU A 148 1.23 1.06 10.05
N PHE A 149 1.81 1.14 8.84
CA PHE A 149 2.19 2.41 8.21
C PHE A 149 1.01 3.38 8.14
N PHE A 150 -0.19 2.92 7.76
CA PHE A 150 -1.36 3.80 7.74
C PHE A 150 -1.74 4.30 9.12
N VAL A 151 -1.57 3.51 10.19
CA VAL A 151 -1.88 3.95 11.56
C VAL A 151 -0.93 5.05 12.01
N VAL A 152 0.37 4.88 11.76
CA VAL A 152 1.40 5.84 12.16
C VAL A 152 1.29 7.14 11.35
N PHE A 153 1.21 7.02 10.03
CA PHE A 153 1.26 8.18 9.15
C PHE A 153 -0.09 8.89 8.96
N ALA A 154 -1.23 8.20 9.09
CA ALA A 154 -2.52 8.91 9.12
C ALA A 154 -2.67 9.79 10.37
N LYS A 155 -2.03 9.41 11.48
CA LYS A 155 -1.97 10.24 12.69
C LYS A 155 -1.04 11.44 12.49
N ALA A 156 0.10 11.23 11.84
CA ALA A 156 1.04 12.31 11.51
C ALA A 156 0.46 13.33 10.51
N GLU A 157 -0.27 12.88 9.48
CA GLU A 157 -0.96 13.76 8.53
C GLU A 157 -2.09 14.56 9.20
N LYS A 158 -2.84 13.94 10.12
CA LYS A 158 -3.85 14.66 10.92
C LYS A 158 -3.20 15.77 11.76
N ASN A 159 -2.12 15.44 12.46
CA ASN A 159 -1.40 16.42 13.28
C ASN A 159 -0.81 17.53 12.40
N ALA A 160 -0.24 17.19 11.23
CA ALA A 160 0.29 18.18 10.29
C ALA A 160 -0.80 19.08 9.72
N ALA A 161 -1.97 18.54 9.35
CA ALA A 161 -3.11 19.32 8.87
C ALA A 161 -3.72 20.19 9.99
N GLU A 162 -3.70 19.72 11.23
CA GLU A 162 -4.15 20.47 12.41
C GLU A 162 -3.16 21.59 12.78
N ILE A 163 -1.85 21.38 12.58
CA ILE A 163 -0.81 22.40 12.72
C ILE A 163 -0.85 23.40 11.55
N GLN A 164 -1.25 22.97 10.35
CA GLN A 164 -1.35 23.82 9.17
C GLN A 164 -2.61 24.70 9.16
N ILE A 165 -3.64 24.35 9.94
CA ILE A 165 -4.67 25.32 10.32
C ILE A 165 -4.03 26.22 11.38
N ASP A 166 -3.64 27.42 10.96
CA ASP A 166 -3.11 28.41 11.88
C ASP A 166 -4.12 28.57 13.05
N PRO A 167 -3.69 28.42 14.32
CA PRO A 167 -4.57 28.68 15.47
C PRO A 167 -5.26 30.05 15.39
N PHE A 168 -4.65 31.03 14.70
CA PHE A 168 -5.30 32.30 14.40
C PHE A 168 -6.49 32.19 13.43
N ASP A 169 -6.37 31.42 12.34
CA ASP A 169 -7.48 31.18 11.40
C ASP A 169 -8.63 30.42 12.05
N ALA A 170 -8.33 29.48 12.96
CA ALA A 170 -9.33 28.79 13.76
C ALA A 170 -10.04 29.75 14.74
N ALA A 171 -9.31 30.69 15.33
CA ALA A 171 -9.87 31.71 16.23
C ALA A 171 -10.74 32.72 15.46
N ILE A 172 -10.30 33.19 14.29
CA ILE A 172 -11.08 34.10 13.43
C ILE A 172 -12.40 33.43 13.03
N ARG A 173 -12.39 32.19 12.53
CA ARG A 173 -13.63 31.48 12.16
C ARG A 173 -14.60 31.28 13.33
N LYS A 174 -14.09 31.07 14.54
CA LYS A 174 -14.92 31.00 15.76
C LYS A 174 -15.50 32.37 16.09
N GLY A 175 -14.70 33.44 16.01
CA GLY A 175 -15.15 34.82 16.20
C GLY A 175 -16.23 35.22 15.20
N THR A 176 -16.03 34.94 13.90
CA THR A 176 -17.02 35.24 12.86
C THR A 176 -18.33 34.50 13.08
N LYS A 177 -18.29 33.25 13.57
CA LYS A 177 -19.49 32.47 13.92
C LYS A 177 -20.25 33.03 15.13
N ILE A 178 -19.54 33.55 16.13
CA ILE A 178 -20.17 34.16 17.31
C ILE A 178 -20.84 35.47 16.91
N ILE A 179 -20.18 36.27 16.09
CA ILE A 179 -20.74 37.53 15.58
C ILE A 179 -21.95 37.26 14.68
N SER A 180 -21.88 36.27 13.78
CA SER A 180 -23.01 35.95 12.90
C SER A 180 -24.21 35.37 13.64
N ASN A 181 -24.00 34.67 14.76
CA ASN A 181 -25.07 34.09 15.58
C ASN A 181 -25.58 35.03 16.67
N GLY A 182 -24.84 36.10 17.01
CA GLY A 182 -25.23 37.11 18.01
C GLY A 182 -26.00 38.30 17.44
N ILE A 183 -26.27 38.32 16.13
CA ILE A 183 -27.08 39.36 15.45
C ILE A 183 -28.51 38.82 15.14
N ALA A 184 -28.98 37.83 15.90
CA ALA A 184 -30.37 37.37 15.88
C ALA A 184 -31.10 37.79 17.15
#